data_AF-A0A2M8KWI6-F1
#
_entry.id   AF-A0A2M8KWI6-F1
#
_cell.length_a   1.000
_cell.length_b   1.000
_cell.length_c   1.000
_cell.angle_alpha   90.00
_cell.angle_beta   90.00
_cell.angle_gamma   90.00
#
_symmetry.space_group_name_H-M   'P 1'
#
loop_
_entity.id
_entity.type
_entity.pdbx_description
1 polymer ?
#
loop_
_entity_poly.entity_id
_entity_poly.type
_entity_poly.pdbx_seq_one_letter_code
_entity_poly.pdbx_strand_id
1 'polypeptide(L)'
;MERLDVPLFRNSAKDIHCVQATLQMILKYFFPQRRYTLKYLDKITYHYPGGWTWDTAALLFLSNLGFEIIIIDEFDFKAFGREGLGYLRSIWDKERFQIESLNTDLRFESQLAQDFLTSPRNMTFHKRKGCREDITTLFHKKYLVVPNINAYVLDNEEGHCGHHVIVTGIDRKGLCFNDAGLPAIKDRYVSWDLFEKSRTEKSNIFAVKIPT
;
A
#
# COMPACT_ATOMS: atom_id res chain seq x y z
N MET A 1 -0.55 23.04 -8.92
CA MET A 1 -0.60 21.65 -8.43
C MET A 1 0.73 21.39 -7.76
N GLU A 2 0.73 21.15 -6.46
CA GLU A 2 1.95 20.74 -5.76
C GLU A 2 2.34 19.33 -6.25
N ARG A 3 3.63 19.09 -6.48
CA ARG A 3 4.13 17.80 -6.99
C ARG A 3 5.39 17.34 -6.27
N LEU A 4 5.54 16.03 -6.20
CA LEU A 4 6.74 15.33 -5.75
C LEU A 4 7.35 14.60 -6.94
N ASP A 5 8.67 14.71 -7.12
CA ASP A 5 9.39 13.98 -8.17
C ASP A 5 9.74 12.57 -7.69
N VAL A 6 8.72 11.72 -7.60
CA VAL A 6 8.89 10.30 -7.28
C VAL A 6 9.19 9.54 -8.58
N PRO A 7 10.29 8.77 -8.67
CA PRO A 7 10.56 7.96 -9.84
C PRO A 7 9.49 6.87 -9.98
N LEU A 8 9.07 6.57 -11.22
CA LEU A 8 8.17 5.43 -11.49
C LEU A 8 9.00 4.14 -11.63
N PHE A 9 8.60 3.10 -10.91
CA PHE A 9 9.04 1.73 -11.15
C PHE A 9 7.85 0.87 -11.53
N ARG A 10 8.00 0.12 -12.62
CA ARG A 10 6.96 -0.79 -13.13
C ARG A 10 6.86 -2.06 -12.28
N ASN A 11 5.66 -2.62 -12.26
CA ASN A 11 5.39 -3.97 -11.76
C ASN A 11 6.10 -5.02 -12.64
N SER A 12 6.15 -6.25 -12.14
CA SER A 12 6.52 -7.44 -12.92
C SER A 12 5.58 -7.64 -14.12
N ALA A 13 6.02 -8.41 -15.11
CA ALA A 13 5.19 -8.77 -16.27
C ALA A 13 3.93 -9.60 -15.92
N LYS A 14 3.82 -10.09 -14.68
CA LYS A 14 2.66 -10.84 -14.18
C LYS A 14 1.72 -9.99 -13.30
N ASP A 15 2.04 -8.71 -13.12
CA ASP A 15 1.27 -7.75 -12.31
C ASP A 15 1.15 -8.06 -10.80
N ILE A 16 1.96 -8.97 -10.26
CA ILE A 16 1.87 -9.40 -8.85
C ILE A 16 2.81 -8.66 -7.86
N HIS A 17 3.52 -7.62 -8.31
CA HIS A 17 4.56 -6.90 -7.54
C HIS A 17 4.22 -5.43 -7.24
N CYS A 18 2.95 -5.06 -7.09
CA CYS A 18 2.57 -3.65 -6.85
C CYS A 18 3.16 -3.09 -5.54
N VAL A 19 3.21 -3.92 -4.49
CA VAL A 19 3.84 -3.56 -3.19
C VAL A 19 5.34 -3.32 -3.34
N GLN A 20 6.05 -4.20 -4.06
CA GLN A 20 7.50 -4.10 -4.25
C GLN A 20 7.85 -2.91 -5.14
N ALA A 21 7.09 -2.67 -6.21
CA ALA A 21 7.26 -1.50 -7.06
C ALA A 21 7.07 -0.21 -6.24
N THR A 22 6.01 -0.14 -5.43
CA THR A 22 5.76 0.96 -4.50
C THR A 22 6.89 1.15 -3.49
N LEU A 23 7.33 0.08 -2.84
CA LEU A 23 8.45 0.11 -1.91
C LEU A 23 9.75 0.59 -2.61
N GLN A 24 9.99 0.16 -3.85
CA GLN A 24 11.12 0.61 -4.65
C GLN A 24 11.06 2.11 -4.93
N MET A 25 9.89 2.64 -5.30
CA MET A 25 9.66 4.06 -5.52
C MET A 25 9.93 4.88 -4.24
N ILE A 26 9.41 4.44 -3.09
CA ILE A 26 9.66 5.07 -1.77
C ILE A 26 11.18 5.11 -1.50
N LEU A 27 11.83 3.96 -1.55
CA LEU A 27 13.24 3.83 -1.21
C LEU A 27 14.12 4.65 -2.16
N LYS A 28 13.75 4.75 -3.44
CA LYS A 28 14.49 5.54 -4.43
C LYS A 28 14.27 7.03 -4.30
N TYR A 29 13.11 7.47 -3.84
CA TYR A 29 12.88 8.87 -3.53
C TYR A 29 13.78 9.34 -2.38
N PHE A 30 13.86 8.58 -1.29
CA PHE A 30 14.65 8.97 -0.11
C PHE A 30 16.15 8.60 -0.20
N PHE A 31 16.49 7.54 -0.93
CA PHE A 31 17.88 7.07 -1.09
C PHE A 31 18.24 6.87 -2.57
N PRO A 32 18.32 7.95 -3.38
CA PRO A 32 18.44 7.85 -4.84
C PRO A 32 19.68 7.07 -5.31
N GLN A 33 20.76 7.14 -4.53
CA GLN A 33 22.03 6.46 -4.83
C GLN A 33 22.02 4.95 -4.53
N ARG A 34 21.10 4.47 -3.66
CA ARG A 34 21.01 3.05 -3.31
C ARG A 34 20.28 2.27 -4.39
N ARG A 35 20.76 1.08 -4.74
CA ARG A 35 20.11 0.20 -5.72
C ARG A 35 19.29 -0.86 -5.01
N TYR A 36 18.04 -1.03 -5.43
CA TYR A 36 17.11 -2.02 -4.91
C TYR A 36 16.65 -2.87 -6.09
N THR A 37 16.91 -4.18 -6.06
CA THR A 37 16.44 -5.12 -7.08
C THR A 37 15.11 -5.73 -6.66
N LEU A 38 14.26 -6.14 -7.61
CA LEU A 38 13.01 -6.84 -7.26
C LEU A 38 13.28 -8.06 -6.38
N LYS A 39 14.25 -8.90 -6.73
CA LYS A 39 14.65 -10.06 -5.90
C LYS A 39 14.98 -9.70 -4.44
N TYR A 40 15.61 -8.55 -4.21
CA TYR A 40 15.89 -8.09 -2.85
C TYR A 40 14.60 -7.65 -2.13
N LEU A 41 13.72 -6.94 -2.83
CA LEU A 41 12.44 -6.48 -2.31
C LEU A 41 11.50 -7.66 -2.05
N ASP A 42 11.45 -8.68 -2.91
CA ASP A 42 10.68 -9.90 -2.72
C ASP A 42 11.05 -10.57 -1.40
N LYS A 43 12.35 -10.63 -1.09
CA LYS A 43 12.84 -11.19 0.18
C LYS A 43 12.39 -10.34 1.37
N ILE A 44 12.42 -9.01 1.26
CA ILE A 44 11.98 -8.10 2.34
C ILE A 44 10.50 -8.24 2.60
N THR A 45 9.70 -8.27 1.54
CA THR A 45 8.24 -8.27 1.63
C THR A 45 7.66 -9.68 1.72
N TYR A 46 8.51 -10.71 1.81
CA TYR A 46 8.12 -12.12 1.78
C TYR A 46 7.23 -12.50 0.58
N HIS A 47 7.46 -11.87 -0.56
CA HIS A 47 6.80 -12.26 -1.80
C HIS A 47 7.28 -13.64 -2.24
N TYR A 48 6.34 -14.52 -2.56
CA TYR A 48 6.65 -15.81 -3.16
C TYR A 48 6.16 -15.86 -4.61
N PRO A 49 6.82 -16.65 -5.49
CA PRO A 49 6.48 -16.67 -6.90
C PRO A 49 5.02 -17.01 -7.18
N GLY A 50 4.30 -16.10 -7.84
CA GLY A 50 2.91 -16.29 -8.23
C GLY A 50 1.88 -15.91 -7.17
N GLY A 51 2.32 -15.54 -5.95
CA GLY A 51 1.44 -15.03 -4.90
C GLY A 51 1.26 -13.51 -4.97
N TRP A 52 0.33 -13.02 -4.16
CA TRP A 52 0.16 -11.63 -3.81
C TRP A 52 1.00 -11.27 -2.59
N THR A 53 1.02 -10.00 -2.24
CA THR A 53 1.80 -9.50 -1.11
C THR A 53 1.01 -8.45 -0.37
N TRP A 54 1.01 -8.54 0.95
CA TRP A 54 0.50 -7.48 1.81
C TRP A 54 1.62 -6.51 2.18
N ASP A 55 1.24 -5.31 2.57
CA ASP A 55 2.18 -4.23 2.89
C ASP A 55 2.83 -4.38 4.28
N THR A 56 2.34 -5.27 5.15
CA THR A 56 2.82 -5.44 6.54
C THR A 56 4.35 -5.54 6.63
N ALA A 57 4.97 -6.43 5.84
CA ALA A 57 6.41 -6.62 5.85
C ALA A 57 7.18 -5.40 5.30
N ALA A 58 6.63 -4.74 4.28
CA ALA A 58 7.22 -3.51 3.74
C ALA A 58 7.20 -2.38 4.78
N LEU A 59 6.10 -2.23 5.53
CA LEU A 59 5.95 -1.24 6.60
C LEU A 59 6.91 -1.50 7.75
N LEU A 60 7.03 -2.76 8.20
CA LEU A 60 8.02 -3.16 9.20
C LEU A 60 9.45 -2.85 8.76
N PHE A 61 9.78 -3.13 7.50
CA PHE A 61 11.10 -2.80 6.94
C PHE A 61 11.36 -1.28 6.92
N LEU A 62 10.40 -0.49 6.47
CA LEU A 62 10.51 0.98 6.49
C LEU A 62 10.64 1.51 7.92
N SER A 63 9.91 0.93 8.87
CA SER A 63 10.00 1.26 10.29
C SER A 63 11.43 1.02 10.82
N ASN A 64 12.03 -0.11 10.50
CA ASN A 64 13.42 -0.44 10.86
C ASN A 64 14.46 0.47 10.18
N LEU A 65 14.13 1.09 9.06
CA LEU A 65 14.96 2.12 8.42
C LEU A 65 14.80 3.51 9.06
N GLY A 66 13.94 3.65 10.08
CA GLY A 66 13.73 4.90 10.81
C GLY A 66 12.69 5.83 10.19
N PHE A 67 11.84 5.35 9.29
CA PHE A 67 10.75 6.16 8.73
C PHE A 67 9.69 6.47 9.78
N GLU A 68 9.13 7.67 9.78
CA GLU A 68 7.84 7.94 10.42
C GLU A 68 6.74 7.43 9.49
N ILE A 69 5.86 6.57 10.02
CA ILE A 69 4.83 5.88 9.26
C ILE A 69 3.47 6.17 9.88
N ILE A 70 2.53 6.61 9.05
CA ILE A 70 1.12 6.75 9.42
C ILE A 70 0.32 5.73 8.61
N ILE A 71 -0.50 4.94 9.27
CA ILE A 71 -1.36 3.94 8.65
C ILE A 71 -2.79 4.22 9.06
N ILE A 72 -3.69 4.24 8.09
CA ILE A 72 -5.12 4.46 8.24
C ILE A 72 -5.85 3.31 7.56
N ASP A 73 -6.43 2.44 8.37
CA ASP A 73 -7.09 1.22 7.91
C ASP A 73 -8.19 0.83 8.90
N GLU A 74 -9.25 0.18 8.44
CA GLU A 74 -10.28 -0.39 9.31
C GLU A 74 -9.87 -1.77 9.86
N PHE A 75 -8.86 -2.39 9.24
CA PHE A 75 -8.34 -3.70 9.63
C PHE A 75 -7.84 -3.74 11.08
N ASP A 76 -8.27 -4.76 11.83
CA ASP A 76 -7.88 -4.93 13.22
C ASP A 76 -6.65 -5.84 13.32
N PHE A 77 -5.45 -5.25 13.21
CA PHE A 77 -4.19 -5.98 13.36
C PHE A 77 -4.10 -6.73 14.70
N LYS A 78 -4.72 -6.23 15.77
CA LYS A 78 -4.72 -6.89 17.09
C LYS A 78 -5.60 -8.13 17.10
N ALA A 79 -6.80 -8.06 16.54
CA ALA A 79 -7.66 -9.23 16.38
C ALA A 79 -7.02 -10.23 15.42
N PHE A 80 -6.46 -9.76 14.29
CA PHE A 80 -5.79 -10.62 13.32
C PHE A 80 -4.57 -11.33 13.91
N GLY A 81 -3.69 -10.61 14.62
CA GLY A 81 -2.54 -11.21 15.26
C GLY A 81 -2.93 -12.28 16.30
N ARG A 82 -4.05 -12.11 17.01
CA ARG A 82 -4.53 -13.06 18.02
C ARG A 82 -5.28 -14.26 17.43
N GLU A 83 -6.16 -14.03 16.48
CA GLU A 83 -7.14 -15.01 15.98
C GLU A 83 -6.77 -15.58 14.61
N GLY A 84 -5.84 -14.94 13.90
CA GLY A 84 -5.36 -15.30 12.58
C GLY A 84 -6.50 -15.44 11.58
N LEU A 85 -6.57 -16.61 10.93
CA LEU A 85 -7.57 -16.91 9.92
C LEU A 85 -9.01 -16.84 10.46
N GLY A 86 -9.23 -17.03 11.76
CA GLY A 86 -10.55 -16.92 12.37
C GLY A 86 -11.14 -15.52 12.22
N TYR A 87 -10.31 -14.50 12.45
CA TYR A 87 -10.67 -13.10 12.22
C TYR A 87 -10.96 -12.82 10.74
N LEU A 88 -10.10 -13.28 9.83
CA LEU A 88 -10.32 -13.06 8.39
C LEU A 88 -11.64 -13.68 7.90
N ARG A 89 -12.00 -14.87 8.39
CA ARG A 89 -13.28 -15.52 8.06
C ARG A 89 -14.50 -14.78 8.61
N SER A 90 -14.34 -13.96 9.66
CA SER A 90 -15.46 -13.21 10.25
C SER A 90 -15.71 -11.89 9.54
N ILE A 91 -14.69 -11.30 8.90
CA ILE A 91 -14.80 -10.02 8.20
C ILE A 91 -14.86 -10.14 6.67
N TRP A 92 -14.49 -11.29 6.10
CA TRP A 92 -14.55 -11.50 4.66
C TRP A 92 -15.61 -12.52 4.28
N ASP A 93 -16.22 -12.29 3.12
CA ASP A 93 -16.99 -13.31 2.45
C ASP A 93 -16.11 -14.52 2.08
N LYS A 94 -16.80 -15.64 1.79
CA LYS A 94 -16.16 -16.93 1.52
C LYS A 94 -15.24 -16.89 0.29
N GLU A 95 -15.66 -16.19 -0.76
CA GLU A 95 -14.94 -16.13 -2.02
C GLU A 95 -13.60 -15.40 -1.84
N ARG A 96 -13.63 -14.21 -1.23
CA ARG A 96 -12.42 -13.47 -0.91
C ARG A 96 -11.48 -14.28 -0.03
N PHE A 97 -12.00 -14.87 1.06
CA PHE A 97 -11.16 -15.65 1.95
C PHE A 97 -10.44 -16.79 1.21
N GLN A 98 -11.14 -17.47 0.29
CA GLN A 98 -10.54 -18.52 -0.54
C GLN A 98 -9.48 -17.98 -1.49
N ILE A 99 -9.77 -16.90 -2.21
CA ILE A 99 -8.83 -16.29 -3.17
C ILE A 99 -7.57 -15.80 -2.44
N GLU A 100 -7.72 -15.08 -1.33
CA GLU A 100 -6.58 -14.60 -0.53
C GLU A 100 -5.78 -15.76 0.06
N SER A 101 -6.44 -16.85 0.50
CA SER A 101 -5.73 -18.04 1.01
C SER A 101 -4.96 -18.80 -0.06
N LEU A 102 -5.36 -18.69 -1.33
CA LEU A 102 -4.66 -19.31 -2.47
C LEU A 102 -3.46 -18.47 -2.92
N ASN A 103 -3.57 -17.15 -2.80
CA ASN A 103 -2.58 -16.20 -3.32
C ASN A 103 -1.66 -15.62 -2.24
N THR A 104 -1.94 -15.80 -0.94
CA THR A 104 -1.14 -15.25 0.14
C THR A 104 -0.95 -16.28 1.27
N ASP A 105 0.23 -16.29 1.92
CA ASP A 105 0.42 -17.01 3.18
C ASP A 105 -0.19 -16.22 4.35
N LEU A 106 -1.50 -16.37 4.53
CA LEU A 106 -2.25 -15.66 5.57
C LEU A 106 -1.84 -16.02 7.00
N ARG A 107 -1.17 -17.17 7.22
CA ARG A 107 -0.66 -17.53 8.55
C ARG A 107 0.60 -16.75 8.86
N PHE A 108 1.46 -16.59 7.87
CA PHE A 108 2.64 -15.77 8.00
C PHE A 108 2.28 -14.28 8.16
N GLU A 109 1.29 -13.77 7.42
CA GLU A 109 0.78 -12.41 7.63
C GLU A 109 0.24 -12.19 9.05
N SER A 110 -0.40 -13.21 9.64
CA SER A 110 -0.85 -13.13 11.05
C SER A 110 0.33 -13.00 12.03
N GLN A 111 1.49 -13.58 11.72
CA GLN A 111 2.71 -13.43 12.53
C GLN A 111 3.29 -12.03 12.35
N LEU A 112 3.39 -11.54 11.11
CA LEU A 112 3.82 -10.17 10.82
C LEU A 112 2.92 -9.13 11.49
N ALA A 113 1.62 -9.40 11.61
CA ALA A 113 0.70 -8.52 12.34
C ALA A 113 1.03 -8.46 13.84
N GLN A 114 1.53 -9.55 14.46
CA GLN A 114 2.02 -9.50 15.84
C GLN A 114 3.30 -8.68 15.96
N ASP A 115 4.23 -8.86 15.01
CA ASP A 115 5.45 -8.05 14.95
C ASP A 115 5.12 -6.57 14.77
N PHE A 116 4.15 -6.26 13.91
CA PHE A 116 3.65 -4.90 13.68
C PHE A 116 3.17 -4.23 14.98
N LEU A 117 2.47 -4.97 15.84
CA LEU A 117 1.97 -4.46 17.12
C LEU A 117 3.07 -4.26 18.17
N THR A 118 4.22 -4.90 17.99
CA THR A 118 5.38 -4.83 18.91
C THR A 118 6.56 -4.03 18.34
N SER A 119 6.46 -3.61 17.08
CA SER A 119 7.46 -2.86 16.31
C SER A 119 7.74 -1.46 16.89
N PRO A 120 8.90 -0.84 16.57
CA PRO A 120 9.28 0.49 17.05
C PRO A 120 8.18 1.56 16.90
N ARG A 121 8.22 2.53 17.83
CA ARG A 121 7.15 3.54 18.07
C ARG A 121 7.04 4.63 16.98
N ASN A 122 7.75 4.50 15.86
CA ASN A 122 7.68 5.41 14.71
C ASN A 122 6.51 5.09 13.76
N MET A 123 5.66 4.12 14.11
CA MET A 123 4.41 3.83 13.40
C MET A 123 3.20 4.31 14.20
N THR A 124 2.31 5.07 13.55
CA THR A 124 1.02 5.48 14.09
C THR A 124 -0.10 4.82 13.32
N PHE A 125 -0.96 4.07 14.02
CA PHE A 125 -2.10 3.37 13.42
C PHE A 125 -3.42 4.04 13.80
N HIS A 126 -4.23 4.40 12.81
CA HIS A 126 -5.57 4.93 12.96
C HIS A 126 -6.60 3.93 12.44
N LYS A 127 -7.29 3.24 13.36
CA LYS A 127 -8.30 2.24 13.02
C LYS A 127 -9.60 2.88 12.52
N ARG A 128 -9.65 3.30 11.26
CA ARG A 128 -10.82 3.90 10.59
C ARG A 128 -10.62 3.93 9.07
N LYS A 129 -11.70 4.19 8.34
CA LYS A 129 -11.62 4.49 6.91
C LYS A 129 -10.83 5.78 6.69
N GLY A 130 -9.87 5.76 5.76
CA GLY A 130 -9.19 6.98 5.31
C GLY A 130 -10.12 7.86 4.47
N CYS A 131 -9.87 9.16 4.41
CA CYS A 131 -10.60 10.10 3.57
C CYS A 131 -9.66 10.97 2.72
N ARG A 132 -10.24 11.74 1.79
CA ARG A 132 -9.53 12.74 0.98
C ARG A 132 -8.68 13.70 1.82
N GLU A 133 -9.19 14.12 2.96
CA GLU A 133 -8.51 15.06 3.86
C GLU A 133 -7.25 14.44 4.45
N ASP A 134 -7.22 13.14 4.71
CA ASP A 134 -6.02 12.44 5.18
C ASP A 134 -4.92 12.52 4.12
N ILE A 135 -5.25 12.14 2.88
CA ILE A 135 -4.30 12.15 1.76
C ILE A 135 -3.76 13.56 1.57
N THR A 136 -4.65 14.55 1.52
CA THR A 136 -4.30 15.96 1.34
C THR A 136 -3.41 16.47 2.46
N THR A 137 -3.77 16.17 3.72
CA THR A 137 -3.02 16.63 4.91
C THR A 137 -1.65 15.99 4.98
N LEU A 138 -1.56 14.67 4.76
CA LEU A 138 -0.30 13.92 4.80
C LEU A 138 0.63 14.37 3.67
N PHE A 139 0.10 14.57 2.46
CA PHE A 139 0.87 15.06 1.32
C PHE A 139 1.46 16.45 1.59
N HIS A 140 0.66 17.41 2.09
CA HIS A 140 1.16 18.74 2.45
C HIS A 140 2.18 18.72 3.60
N LYS A 141 2.06 17.74 4.50
CA LYS A 141 3.05 17.45 5.56
C LYS A 141 4.30 16.72 5.04
N LYS A 142 4.48 16.64 3.71
CA LYS A 142 5.64 16.05 3.02
C LYS A 142 5.82 14.55 3.23
N TYR A 143 4.73 13.84 3.50
CA TYR A 143 4.72 12.39 3.40
C TYR A 143 4.59 11.93 1.95
N LEU A 144 5.23 10.81 1.62
CA LEU A 144 4.81 10.00 0.47
C LEU A 144 3.56 9.22 0.88
N VAL A 145 2.43 9.49 0.22
CA VAL A 145 1.14 8.85 0.53
C VAL A 145 0.88 7.72 -0.45
N VAL A 146 0.54 6.55 0.09
CA VAL A 146 0.29 5.32 -0.66
C VAL A 146 -1.11 4.80 -0.32
N PRO A 147 -2.13 5.16 -1.10
CA PRO A 147 -3.43 4.52 -1.03
C PRO A 147 -3.42 3.15 -1.70
N ASN A 148 -4.21 2.23 -1.16
CA ASN A 148 -4.69 1.04 -1.85
C ASN A 148 -6.04 1.34 -2.52
N ILE A 149 -6.15 1.02 -3.80
CA ILE A 149 -7.31 1.32 -4.64
C ILE A 149 -7.76 0.07 -5.40
N ASN A 150 -8.98 0.11 -5.94
CA ASN A 150 -9.43 -0.85 -6.95
C ASN A 150 -9.06 -0.32 -8.35
N ALA A 151 -8.04 -0.90 -8.97
CA ALA A 151 -7.55 -0.48 -10.29
C ALA A 151 -8.64 -0.60 -11.38
N TYR A 152 -9.47 -1.65 -11.31
CA TYR A 152 -10.56 -1.87 -12.28
C TYR A 152 -11.56 -0.70 -12.31
N VAL A 153 -11.84 -0.05 -11.17
CA VAL A 153 -12.72 1.13 -11.16
C VAL A 153 -12.11 2.29 -11.95
N LEU A 154 -10.79 2.45 -11.90
CA LEU A 154 -10.11 3.50 -12.65
C LEU A 154 -10.05 3.22 -14.15
N ASP A 155 -10.05 1.94 -14.52
CA ASP A 155 -10.01 1.45 -15.90
C ASP A 155 -11.40 1.17 -16.48
N ASN A 156 -12.46 1.45 -15.70
CA ASN A 156 -13.86 1.19 -16.05
C ASN A 156 -14.14 -0.29 -16.37
N GLU A 157 -13.51 -1.17 -15.59
CA GLU A 157 -13.69 -2.62 -15.62
C GLU A 157 -14.53 -3.10 -14.43
N GLU A 158 -15.18 -4.26 -14.60
CA GLU A 158 -15.97 -4.90 -13.53
C GLU A 158 -15.08 -5.73 -12.59
N GLY A 159 -15.43 -5.77 -11.31
CA GLY A 159 -14.77 -6.62 -10.31
C GLY A 159 -13.81 -5.86 -9.38
N HIS A 160 -12.76 -6.55 -8.93
CA HIS A 160 -11.84 -6.03 -7.93
C HIS A 160 -10.39 -6.41 -8.21
N CYS A 161 -9.52 -5.41 -8.30
CA CYS A 161 -8.07 -5.55 -8.35
C CYS A 161 -7.45 -4.57 -7.35
N GLY A 162 -7.11 -5.05 -6.16
CA GLY A 162 -6.45 -4.25 -5.13
C GLY A 162 -5.04 -3.84 -5.57
N HIS A 163 -4.73 -2.56 -5.49
CA HIS A 163 -3.50 -2.01 -6.08
C HIS A 163 -2.95 -0.84 -5.27
N HIS A 164 -1.64 -0.84 -5.02
CA HIS A 164 -0.95 0.26 -4.34
C HIS A 164 -0.38 1.24 -5.35
N VAL A 165 -0.64 2.52 -5.14
CA VAL A 165 -0.12 3.62 -5.96
C VAL A 165 0.51 4.70 -5.09
N ILE A 166 1.44 5.51 -5.62
CA ILE A 166 2.05 6.60 -4.85
C ILE A 166 1.56 7.95 -5.35
N VAL A 167 0.95 8.73 -4.47
CA VAL A 167 0.50 10.09 -4.79
C VAL A 167 1.70 10.98 -5.07
N THR A 168 1.74 11.56 -6.28
CA THR A 168 2.79 12.46 -6.75
C THR A 168 2.34 13.90 -6.88
N GLY A 169 1.03 14.19 -6.82
CA GLY A 169 0.53 15.56 -6.85
C GLY A 169 -0.92 15.69 -6.44
N ILE A 170 -1.29 16.86 -5.94
CA ILE A 170 -2.66 17.18 -5.52
C ILE A 170 -3.08 18.56 -6.02
N ASP A 171 -4.34 18.67 -6.43
CA ASP A 171 -5.04 19.94 -6.60
C ASP A 171 -6.50 19.87 -6.13
N ARG A 172 -7.27 20.94 -6.41
CA ARG A 172 -8.67 21.05 -5.99
C ARG A 172 -9.58 20.02 -6.68
N LYS A 173 -9.26 19.63 -7.91
CA LYS A 173 -10.09 18.77 -8.78
C LYS A 173 -9.73 17.30 -8.65
N GLY A 174 -8.48 16.99 -8.32
CA GLY A 174 -8.02 15.62 -8.25
C GLY A 174 -6.61 15.48 -7.72
N LEU A 175 -5.99 14.35 -8.08
CA LEU A 175 -4.64 13.99 -7.69
C LEU A 175 -3.93 13.27 -8.84
N CYS A 176 -2.60 13.30 -8.79
CA CYS A 176 -1.71 12.49 -9.62
C CYS A 176 -1.10 11.37 -8.76
N PHE A 177 -0.89 10.20 -9.35
CA PHE A 177 -0.05 9.15 -8.76
C PHE A 177 0.79 8.42 -9.80
N ASN A 178 1.86 7.80 -9.33
CA ASN A 178 2.57 6.77 -10.09
C ASN A 178 1.84 5.44 -9.94
N ASP A 179 1.42 4.89 -11.06
CA ASP A 179 0.74 3.61 -11.18
C ASP A 179 1.74 2.57 -11.73
N ALA A 180 2.07 1.58 -10.91
CA ALA A 180 3.00 0.53 -11.29
C ALA A 180 2.38 -0.55 -12.19
N GLY A 181 1.06 -0.55 -12.43
CA GLY A 181 0.32 -1.61 -13.12
C GLY A 181 0.78 -1.89 -14.55
N LEU A 182 0.00 -2.65 -15.31
CA LEU A 182 0.32 -2.99 -16.70
C LEU A 182 -0.69 -2.33 -17.67
N PRO A 183 -0.32 -1.26 -18.39
CA PRO A 183 1.00 -0.61 -18.45
C PRO A 183 1.28 0.30 -17.25
N ALA A 184 2.57 0.55 -16.95
CA ALA A 184 2.94 1.46 -15.89
C ALA A 184 2.71 2.91 -16.34
N ILE A 185 2.06 3.72 -15.52
CA ILE A 185 1.64 5.10 -15.86
C ILE A 185 2.26 6.07 -14.86
N LYS A 186 3.12 6.97 -15.34
CA LYS A 186 3.70 8.04 -14.52
C LYS A 186 2.69 9.17 -14.39
N ASP A 187 2.52 9.70 -13.18
CA ASP A 187 1.64 10.84 -12.90
C ASP A 187 0.21 10.69 -13.47
N ARG A 188 -0.38 9.49 -13.37
CA ARG A 188 -1.77 9.24 -13.74
C ARG A 188 -2.66 10.20 -12.95
N TYR A 189 -3.40 11.04 -13.66
CA TYR A 189 -4.33 11.99 -13.05
C TYR A 189 -5.75 11.40 -13.01
N VAL A 190 -6.43 11.57 -11.88
CA VAL A 190 -7.84 11.24 -11.72
C VAL A 190 -8.55 12.33 -10.91
N SER A 191 -9.86 12.51 -11.14
CA SER A 191 -10.67 13.39 -10.29
C SER A 191 -10.83 12.78 -8.90
N TRP A 192 -11.10 13.62 -7.89
CA TRP A 192 -11.40 13.15 -6.54
C TRP A 192 -12.61 12.20 -6.53
N ASP A 193 -13.63 12.47 -7.33
CA ASP A 193 -14.83 11.61 -7.40
C ASP A 193 -14.49 10.21 -7.94
N LEU A 194 -13.66 10.11 -8.99
CA LEU A 194 -13.25 8.81 -9.53
C LEU A 194 -12.32 8.09 -8.55
N PHE A 195 -11.41 8.81 -7.91
CA PHE A 195 -10.52 8.25 -6.92
C PHE A 195 -11.29 7.68 -5.72
N GLU A 196 -12.22 8.43 -5.14
CA GLU A 196 -13.05 7.93 -4.02
C GLU A 196 -13.93 6.74 -4.43
N LYS A 197 -14.41 6.68 -5.68
CA LYS A 197 -15.09 5.47 -6.20
C LYS A 197 -14.17 4.26 -6.25
N SER A 198 -12.89 4.44 -6.56
CA SER A 198 -11.90 3.35 -6.56
C SER A 198 -11.56 2.86 -5.14
N ARG A 199 -11.88 3.66 -4.12
CA ARG A 199 -11.65 3.31 -2.72
C ARG A 199 -12.80 2.49 -2.17
N THR A 200 -12.65 1.17 -2.29
CA THR A 200 -13.59 0.20 -1.70
C THR A 200 -13.58 0.25 -0.17
N GLU A 201 -14.49 -0.46 0.50
CA GLU A 201 -14.50 -0.63 1.97
C GLU A 201 -13.18 -1.17 2.56
N LYS A 202 -12.28 -1.64 1.70
CA LYS A 202 -11.01 -2.27 2.08
C LYS A 202 -9.79 -1.43 1.69
N SER A 203 -9.99 -0.18 1.27
CA SER A 203 -8.89 0.72 0.92
C SER A 203 -8.18 1.19 2.20
N ASN A 204 -6.94 0.79 2.38
CA ASN A 204 -6.06 1.39 3.36
C ASN A 204 -5.25 2.54 2.76
N ILE A 205 -4.72 3.39 3.62
CA ILE A 205 -3.73 4.40 3.28
C ILE A 205 -2.57 4.21 4.23
N PHE A 206 -1.36 4.12 3.70
CA PHE A 206 -0.18 4.40 4.51
C PHE A 206 0.59 5.57 3.95
N ALA A 207 1.33 6.25 4.80
CA ALA A 207 2.13 7.40 4.45
C ALA A 207 3.47 7.33 5.18
N VAL A 208 4.55 7.66 4.48
CA VAL A 208 5.90 7.58 5.04
C VAL A 208 6.72 8.85 4.81
N LYS A 209 7.58 9.17 5.77
CA LYS A 209 8.62 10.20 5.62
C LYS A 209 9.84 9.84 6.49
N ILE A 210 10.99 10.46 6.21
CA ILE A 210 12.13 10.42 7.14
C ILE A 210 11.98 11.59 8.13
N PRO A 211 12.13 11.36 9.45
CA PRO A 211 12.17 12.44 10.44
C PRO A 211 13.25 13.47 10.08
N THR A 212 12.88 14.74 10.05
CA THR A 212 13.82 15.87 9.84
C THR A 212 14.47 16.30 11.14
#